data_AF-A0A955E9L0-F1
#
_entry.id   AF-A0A955E9L0-F1
#
_cell.length_a   1.000
_cell.length_b   1.000
_cell.length_c   1.000
_cell.angle_alpha   90.00
_cell.angle_beta   90.00
_cell.angle_gamma   90.00
#
_symmetry.space_group_name_H-M   'P 1'
#
loop_
_entity.id
_entity.type
_entity.pdbx_description
1 polymer ?
#
loop_
_entity_poly.entity_id
_entity_poly.type
_entity_poly.pdbx_seq_one_letter_code
_entity_poly.pdbx_strand_id
1 'polypeptide(L)'
;MPPCTPMWDDALITSSLAEALAQRARELDEEHATLGVDALDELPIHPILCAGLQSTPYGVLREQRYPASRATPKRSIGDRCDIVLTPMPESHLTDPLQCGTLFAERGVAPRDALWLEVKLAAQYCMSDGWSRANPLYSGVMLTQTMSDIRKLASEPEIAHAALILVMFNADQATASHDLSAWYQRCIEKGLPISAPITQRFTITDRIGNSACTVALTRVHQS
;
A
#
# COMPACT_ATOMS: atom_id res chain seq x y z
N MET A 1 -4.58 -8.98 30.74
CA MET A 1 -3.69 -7.86 30.38
C MET A 1 -4.44 -7.01 29.37
N PRO A 2 -4.48 -5.67 29.49
CA PRO A 2 -4.98 -4.86 28.40
C PRO A 2 -4.12 -5.19 27.15
N PRO A 3 -4.72 -5.39 25.97
CA PRO A 3 -3.93 -5.54 24.75
C PRO A 3 -3.08 -4.29 24.61
N CYS A 4 -1.76 -4.46 24.63
CA CYS A 4 -0.84 -3.40 24.28
C CYS A 4 -1.16 -3.04 22.84
N THR A 5 -1.68 -1.83 22.58
CA THR A 5 -1.94 -1.38 21.22
C THR A 5 -0.66 -1.61 20.42
N PRO A 6 -0.68 -2.42 19.35
CA PRO A 6 0.51 -2.75 18.61
C PRO A 6 1.10 -1.46 18.06
N MET A 7 2.33 -1.14 18.48
CA MET A 7 3.07 -0.02 17.92
C MET A 7 3.60 -0.48 16.56
N TRP A 8 2.90 -0.11 15.50
CA TRP A 8 3.33 -0.35 14.13
C TRP A 8 4.55 0.50 13.81
N ASP A 9 5.63 -0.14 13.36
CA ASP A 9 6.86 0.53 12.97
C ASP A 9 6.78 0.91 11.48
N ASP A 10 6.35 2.14 11.24
CA ASP A 10 6.20 2.65 9.87
C ASP A 10 7.52 2.73 9.11
N ALA A 11 8.65 2.93 9.82
CA ALA A 11 9.96 2.96 9.19
C ALA A 11 10.35 1.55 8.74
N LEU A 12 10.15 0.54 9.59
CA LEU A 12 10.34 -0.86 9.22
C LEU A 12 9.46 -1.23 8.02
N ILE A 13 8.16 -0.98 8.09
CA ILE A 13 7.21 -1.28 7.01
C ILE A 13 7.67 -0.65 5.69
N THR A 14 7.94 0.67 5.70
CA THR A 14 8.35 1.38 4.48
C THR A 14 9.67 0.87 3.93
N SER A 15 10.65 0.57 4.81
CA SER A 15 11.95 0.03 4.40
C SER A 15 11.85 -1.38 3.81
N SER A 16 11.06 -2.28 4.40
CA SER A 16 10.86 -3.64 3.87
C SER A 16 10.15 -3.64 2.52
N LEU A 17 9.17 -2.74 2.31
CA LEU A 17 8.51 -2.57 1.03
C LEU A 17 9.49 -2.05 -0.05
N ALA A 18 10.29 -1.05 0.28
CA ALA A 18 11.29 -0.50 -0.63
C ALA A 18 12.40 -1.52 -0.96
N GLU A 19 12.87 -2.27 0.03
CA GLU A 19 13.88 -3.31 -0.16
C GLU A 19 13.36 -4.43 -1.08
N ALA A 20 12.11 -4.87 -0.92
CA ALA A 20 11.51 -5.89 -1.78
C ALA A 20 11.40 -5.43 -3.25
N LEU A 21 10.97 -4.18 -3.48
CA LEU A 21 10.93 -3.61 -4.83
C LEU A 21 12.33 -3.43 -5.42
N ALA A 22 13.29 -2.97 -4.62
CA ALA A 22 14.68 -2.82 -5.05
C ALA A 22 15.32 -4.17 -5.38
N GLN A 23 15.02 -5.20 -4.60
CA GLN A 23 15.45 -6.57 -4.87
C GLN A 23 14.86 -7.08 -6.17
N ARG A 24 13.55 -6.89 -6.40
CA ARG A 24 12.94 -7.30 -7.67
C ARG A 24 13.52 -6.55 -8.88
N ALA A 25 13.84 -5.26 -8.72
CA ALA A 25 14.51 -4.49 -9.75
C ALA A 25 15.90 -5.08 -10.10
N ARG A 26 16.69 -5.45 -9.08
CA ARG A 26 17.99 -6.10 -9.27
C ARG A 26 17.86 -7.46 -9.96
N GLU A 27 16.89 -8.28 -9.57
CA GLU A 27 16.63 -9.58 -10.20
C GLU A 27 16.31 -9.42 -11.69
N LEU A 28 15.47 -8.45 -12.05
CA LEU A 28 15.17 -8.15 -13.46
C LEU A 28 16.42 -7.71 -14.24
N ASP A 29 17.34 -6.99 -13.60
CA ASP A 29 18.63 -6.62 -14.20
C ASP A 29 19.53 -7.86 -14.41
N GLU A 30 19.63 -8.75 -13.42
CA GLU A 30 20.38 -10.00 -13.50
C GLU A 30 19.82 -10.97 -14.55
N GLU A 31 18.49 -11.04 -14.66
CA GLU A 31 17.74 -11.77 -15.68
C GLU A 31 17.91 -11.17 -17.09
N HIS A 32 18.56 -10.00 -17.23
CA HIS A 32 18.65 -9.22 -18.46
C HIS A 32 17.26 -8.92 -19.06
N ALA A 33 16.26 -8.68 -18.20
CA ALA A 33 14.91 -8.35 -18.62
C ALA A 33 14.89 -7.04 -19.43
N THR A 34 14.11 -7.03 -20.51
CA THR A 34 13.94 -5.84 -21.37
C THR A 34 13.10 -4.75 -20.71
N LEU A 35 12.28 -5.11 -19.72
CA LEU A 35 11.42 -4.22 -18.96
C LEU A 35 11.75 -4.28 -17.48
N GLY A 36 11.61 -3.15 -16.80
CA GLY A 36 11.91 -3.00 -15.38
C GLY A 36 10.68 -3.24 -14.50
N VAL A 37 10.89 -3.10 -13.19
CA VAL A 37 9.81 -3.17 -12.18
C VAL A 37 8.76 -2.07 -12.38
N ASP A 38 9.15 -0.97 -13.04
CA ASP A 38 8.32 0.18 -13.38
C ASP A 38 7.39 -0.04 -14.59
N ALA A 39 7.55 -1.15 -15.30
CA ALA A 39 6.63 -1.59 -16.34
C ALA A 39 5.49 -2.49 -15.81
N LEU A 40 5.52 -2.85 -14.52
CA LEU A 40 4.47 -3.64 -13.89
C LEU A 40 3.25 -2.77 -13.58
N ASP A 41 2.05 -3.31 -13.80
CA ASP A 41 0.82 -2.73 -13.28
C ASP A 41 0.68 -2.98 -11.76
N GLU A 42 -0.36 -2.39 -11.15
CA GLU A 42 -0.59 -2.48 -9.69
C GLU A 42 -0.73 -3.93 -9.17
N LEU A 43 -1.43 -4.80 -9.90
CA LEU A 43 -1.69 -6.18 -9.45
C LEU A 43 -0.40 -7.02 -9.28
N PRO A 44 0.54 -7.05 -10.24
CA PRO A 44 1.84 -7.71 -10.05
C PRO A 44 2.72 -7.13 -8.92
N ILE A 45 2.49 -5.88 -8.50
CA ILE A 45 3.25 -5.26 -7.40
C ILE A 45 2.84 -5.86 -6.04
N HIS A 46 1.57 -6.22 -5.85
CA HIS A 46 1.07 -6.68 -4.54
C HIS A 46 1.84 -7.90 -3.98
N PRO A 47 2.13 -8.96 -4.76
CA PRO A 47 2.95 -10.08 -4.28
C PRO A 47 4.36 -9.67 -3.83
N ILE A 48 5.00 -8.71 -4.52
CA ILE A 48 6.35 -8.22 -4.17
C ILE A 48 6.30 -7.51 -2.82
N LEU A 49 5.32 -6.62 -2.64
CA LEU A 49 5.13 -5.90 -1.38
C LEU A 49 4.81 -6.86 -0.23
N CYS A 50 3.95 -7.85 -0.45
CA CYS A 50 3.62 -8.86 0.55
C CYS A 50 4.83 -9.70 0.96
N ALA A 51 5.68 -10.08 0.01
CA ALA A 51 6.92 -10.81 0.29
C ALA A 51 7.88 -9.96 1.14
N GLY A 52 8.00 -8.66 0.86
CA GLY A 52 8.76 -7.73 1.71
C GLY A 52 8.21 -7.65 3.13
N LEU A 53 6.89 -7.58 3.29
CA LEU A 53 6.26 -7.52 4.61
C LEU A 53 6.39 -8.82 5.41
N GLN A 54 6.58 -9.97 4.75
CA GLN A 54 6.80 -11.25 5.43
C GLN A 54 8.14 -11.33 6.19
N SER A 55 9.10 -10.44 5.91
CA SER A 55 10.35 -10.34 6.70
C SER A 55 10.20 -9.53 7.99
N THR A 56 9.02 -8.97 8.24
CA THR A 56 8.69 -8.19 9.45
C THR A 56 8.04 -9.08 10.52
N PRO A 57 7.89 -8.63 11.78
CA PRO A 57 7.22 -9.44 12.81
C PRO A 57 5.69 -9.50 12.66
N TYR A 58 5.12 -8.93 11.59
CA TYR A 58 3.68 -8.84 11.39
C TYR A 58 3.13 -10.02 10.60
N GLY A 59 1.87 -10.40 10.85
CA GLY A 59 1.13 -11.26 9.94
C GLY A 59 0.63 -10.46 8.74
N VAL A 60 0.69 -11.06 7.54
CA VAL A 60 0.33 -10.38 6.28
C VAL A 60 -0.89 -11.06 5.67
N LEU A 61 -2.00 -10.33 5.59
CA LEU A 61 -3.24 -10.76 4.95
C LEU A 61 -3.47 -9.94 3.68
N ARG A 62 -4.00 -10.57 2.63
CA ARG A 62 -4.26 -9.92 1.34
C ARG A 62 -5.74 -9.81 1.07
N GLU A 63 -6.14 -8.75 0.38
CA GLU A 63 -7.47 -8.56 -0.21
C GLU A 63 -8.61 -8.78 0.82
N GLN A 64 -8.41 -8.28 2.04
CA GLN A 64 -9.38 -8.41 3.12
C GLN A 64 -10.52 -7.43 2.91
N ARG A 65 -11.75 -7.88 3.07
CA ARG A 65 -12.91 -6.99 3.00
C ARG A 65 -12.85 -5.94 4.09
N TYR A 66 -13.23 -4.71 3.75
CA TYR A 66 -13.47 -3.67 4.73
C TYR A 66 -14.52 -4.09 5.76
N PRO A 67 -14.37 -3.72 7.05
CA PRO A 67 -15.27 -4.14 8.13
C PRO A 67 -16.76 -4.02 7.79
N ALA A 68 -17.18 -2.88 7.22
CA ALA A 68 -18.58 -2.67 6.81
C ALA A 68 -19.10 -3.72 5.80
N SER A 69 -18.22 -4.31 5.00
CA SER A 69 -18.55 -5.33 3.99
C SER A 69 -18.40 -6.78 4.49
N ARG A 70 -17.82 -7.01 5.68
CA ARG A 70 -17.47 -8.37 6.17
C ARG A 70 -18.67 -9.20 6.58
N ALA A 71 -19.75 -8.57 7.04
CA ALA A 71 -20.99 -9.27 7.43
C ALA A 71 -21.78 -9.84 6.24
N THR A 72 -21.38 -9.57 4.99
CA THR A 72 -22.06 -10.08 3.79
C THR A 72 -21.69 -11.55 3.53
N PRO A 73 -22.63 -12.52 3.57
CA PRO A 73 -22.31 -13.95 3.45
C PRO A 73 -21.65 -14.36 2.13
N LYS A 74 -22.07 -13.73 1.02
CA LYS A 74 -21.53 -14.06 -0.31
C LYS A 74 -20.13 -13.50 -0.46
N ARG A 75 -19.10 -14.35 -0.44
CA ARG A 75 -17.66 -14.02 -0.48
C ARG A 75 -17.18 -13.18 -1.68
N SER A 76 -17.95 -13.05 -2.75
CA SER A 76 -17.58 -12.24 -3.94
C SER A 76 -18.03 -10.78 -3.90
N ILE A 77 -18.78 -10.35 -2.88
CA ILE A 77 -19.37 -9.00 -2.80
C ILE A 77 -18.61 -8.12 -1.80
N GLY A 78 -18.53 -6.81 -2.06
CA GLY A 78 -18.02 -5.83 -1.10
C GLY A 78 -16.55 -5.48 -1.32
N ASP A 79 -16.22 -4.24 -0.96
CA ASP A 79 -14.91 -3.65 -1.19
C ASP A 79 -13.85 -4.28 -0.30
N ARG A 80 -12.61 -4.26 -0.78
CA ARG A 80 -11.45 -4.90 -0.16
C ARG A 80 -10.31 -3.91 -0.03
N CYS A 81 -9.56 -4.10 1.04
CA CYS A 81 -8.27 -3.47 1.27
C CYS A 81 -7.18 -4.42 0.77
N ASP A 82 -6.16 -3.86 0.11
CA ASP A 82 -5.12 -4.62 -0.57
C ASP A 82 -4.33 -5.50 0.39
N ILE A 83 -3.88 -4.90 1.50
CA ILE A 83 -3.03 -5.55 2.49
C ILE A 83 -3.53 -5.19 3.89
N VAL A 84 -3.57 -6.18 4.79
CA VAL A 84 -3.83 -5.98 6.21
C VAL A 84 -2.72 -6.63 7.02
N LEU A 85 -2.11 -5.85 7.90
CA LEU A 85 -1.12 -6.35 8.85
C LEU A 85 -1.77 -6.69 10.18
N THR A 86 -1.39 -7.84 10.75
CA THR A 86 -1.77 -8.28 12.08
C THR A 86 -0.56 -8.26 13.03
N PRO A 87 -0.75 -8.09 14.34
CA PRO A 87 0.36 -7.90 15.28
C PRO A 87 1.31 -9.08 15.44
N MET A 88 0.87 -10.28 15.04
CA MET A 88 1.66 -11.50 15.12
C MET A 88 1.59 -12.26 13.79
N PRO A 89 2.66 -12.99 13.41
CA PRO A 89 2.63 -13.86 12.25
C PRO A 89 1.49 -14.89 12.32
N GLU A 90 1.04 -15.35 11.16
CA GLU A 90 -0.02 -16.39 11.01
C GLU A 90 -1.38 -16.06 11.63
N SER A 91 -1.56 -14.83 12.15
CA SER A 91 -2.83 -14.38 12.70
C SER A 91 -3.82 -14.04 11.58
N HIS A 92 -5.09 -14.37 11.79
CA HIS A 92 -6.21 -14.03 10.92
C HIS A 92 -7.09 -12.95 11.58
N LEU A 93 -7.92 -12.26 10.80
CA LEU A 93 -8.95 -11.37 11.35
C LEU A 93 -10.12 -12.18 11.93
N THR A 94 -10.72 -11.71 13.01
CA THR A 94 -11.96 -12.28 13.55
C THR A 94 -13.05 -12.29 12.48
N ASP A 95 -13.77 -13.39 12.27
CA ASP A 95 -14.81 -13.50 11.24
C ASP A 95 -16.20 -13.21 11.83
N PRO A 96 -16.87 -12.10 11.46
CA PRO A 96 -18.19 -11.78 12.02
C PRO A 96 -19.25 -12.84 11.68
N LEU A 97 -19.06 -13.61 10.59
CA LEU A 97 -19.98 -14.69 10.22
C LEU A 97 -19.85 -15.93 11.10
N GLN A 98 -18.79 -16.02 11.90
CA GLN A 98 -18.56 -17.12 12.84
C GLN A 98 -19.04 -16.79 14.25
N CYS A 99 -19.69 -15.64 14.46
CA CYS A 99 -20.26 -15.24 15.74
C CYS A 99 -21.15 -16.36 16.32
N GLY A 100 -20.92 -16.74 17.58
CA GLY A 100 -21.63 -17.83 18.25
C GLY A 100 -21.07 -19.24 18.00
N THR A 101 -19.98 -19.39 17.25
CA THR A 101 -19.23 -20.65 17.14
C THR A 101 -18.01 -20.68 18.07
N LEU A 102 -17.41 -21.85 18.29
CA LEU A 102 -16.16 -22.01 19.07
C LEU A 102 -14.98 -21.20 18.48
N PHE A 103 -15.10 -20.74 17.24
CA PHE A 103 -14.07 -19.99 16.51
C PHE A 103 -14.35 -18.47 16.48
N ALA A 104 -15.49 -18.00 17.01
CA ALA A 104 -15.94 -16.61 16.93
C ALA A 104 -14.94 -15.58 17.48
N GLU A 105 -14.25 -15.95 18.56
CA GLU A 105 -13.31 -15.06 19.28
C GLU A 105 -11.85 -15.32 18.90
N ARG A 106 -11.58 -16.19 17.92
CA ARG A 106 -10.22 -16.41 17.44
C ARG A 106 -9.88 -15.38 16.36
N GLY A 107 -8.71 -14.78 16.49
CA GLY A 107 -8.17 -13.83 15.53
C GLY A 107 -8.01 -12.41 16.09
N VAL A 108 -7.60 -11.51 15.21
CA VAL A 108 -7.34 -10.10 15.47
C VAL A 108 -8.58 -9.30 15.11
N ALA A 109 -9.06 -8.45 16.02
CA ALA A 109 -10.15 -7.54 15.71
C ALA A 109 -9.72 -6.54 14.62
N PRO A 110 -10.60 -6.11 13.70
CA PRO A 110 -10.24 -5.12 12.67
C PRO A 110 -9.54 -3.86 13.19
N ARG A 111 -9.93 -3.41 14.38
CA ARG A 111 -9.33 -2.24 15.05
C ARG A 111 -7.89 -2.45 15.51
N ASP A 112 -7.48 -3.69 15.76
CA ASP A 112 -6.15 -4.04 16.23
C ASP A 112 -5.21 -4.42 15.06
N ALA A 113 -5.69 -4.30 13.82
CA ALA A 113 -4.94 -4.52 12.59
C ALA A 113 -4.62 -3.19 11.88
N LEU A 114 -3.57 -3.18 11.07
CA LEU A 114 -3.20 -2.05 10.22
C LEU A 114 -3.64 -2.33 8.78
N TRP A 115 -4.52 -1.47 8.26
CA TRP A 115 -5.11 -1.57 6.93
C TRP A 115 -4.32 -0.71 5.94
N LEU A 116 -3.83 -1.31 4.87
CA LEU A 116 -2.93 -0.70 3.90
C LEU A 116 -3.54 -0.77 2.50
N GLU A 117 -3.87 0.40 1.96
CA GLU A 117 -4.21 0.51 0.53
C GLU A 117 -2.94 0.82 -0.27
N VAL A 118 -2.75 0.18 -1.41
CA VAL A 118 -1.59 0.37 -2.28
C VAL A 118 -2.03 1.13 -3.53
N LYS A 119 -1.25 2.13 -3.92
CA LYS A 119 -1.42 2.83 -5.21
C LYS A 119 -0.09 2.94 -5.93
N LEU A 120 -0.13 2.69 -7.24
CA LEU A 120 1.02 2.76 -8.12
C LEU A 120 0.93 3.95 -9.08
N ALA A 121 1.89 4.87 -9.01
CA ALA A 121 1.98 6.03 -9.91
C ALA A 121 3.32 6.03 -10.66
N ALA A 122 3.30 5.71 -11.95
CA ALA A 122 4.48 5.78 -12.81
C ALA A 122 4.39 6.99 -13.75
N GLN A 123 5.45 7.81 -13.82
CA GLN A 123 5.51 8.98 -14.71
C GLN A 123 5.59 8.58 -16.18
N TYR A 124 6.30 7.49 -16.47
CA TYR A 124 6.32 6.83 -17.77
C TYR A 124 5.76 5.42 -17.68
N CYS A 125 5.04 4.99 -18.72
CA CYS A 125 4.49 3.65 -18.81
C CYS A 125 4.66 3.07 -20.22
N MET A 126 4.53 1.75 -20.31
CA MET A 126 4.47 1.05 -21.59
C MET A 126 3.06 1.09 -22.16
N SER A 127 2.93 1.46 -23.44
CA SER A 127 1.69 1.30 -24.18
C SER A 127 2.00 0.95 -25.63
N ASP A 128 1.27 -0.03 -26.14
CA ASP A 128 1.42 -0.50 -27.53
C ASP A 128 2.87 -0.90 -27.87
N GLY A 129 3.62 -1.35 -26.85
CA GLY A 129 5.03 -1.74 -26.96
C GLY A 129 6.05 -0.60 -26.89
N TRP A 130 5.63 0.64 -26.66
CA TRP A 130 6.51 1.80 -26.58
C TRP A 130 6.42 2.51 -25.23
N SER A 131 7.53 3.07 -24.77
CA SER A 131 7.55 3.98 -23.62
C SER A 131 6.91 5.33 -24.01
N ARG A 132 6.09 5.86 -23.10
CA ARG A 132 5.55 7.22 -23.18
C ARG A 132 5.28 7.80 -21.79
N ALA A 133 5.12 9.11 -21.72
CA ALA A 133 4.59 9.76 -20.52
C ALA A 133 3.19 9.20 -20.19
N ASN A 134 2.96 8.90 -18.92
CA ASN A 134 1.72 8.30 -18.45
C ASN A 134 0.65 9.38 -18.21
N PRO A 135 -0.43 9.45 -19.02
CA PRO A 135 -1.46 10.46 -18.85
C PRO A 135 -2.27 10.28 -17.56
N LEU A 136 -2.21 9.11 -16.92
CA LEU A 136 -2.93 8.82 -15.69
C LEU A 136 -2.14 9.19 -14.43
N TYR A 137 -0.85 9.51 -14.53
CA TYR A 137 0.03 9.75 -13.38
C TYR A 137 -0.57 10.72 -12.36
N SER A 138 -0.94 11.93 -12.79
CA SER A 138 -1.56 12.93 -11.91
C SER A 138 -2.93 12.51 -11.40
N GLY A 139 -3.69 11.75 -12.19
CA GLY A 139 -5.00 11.23 -11.82
C GLY A 139 -4.92 10.17 -10.72
N VAL A 140 -3.94 9.27 -10.79
CA VAL A 140 -3.63 8.32 -9.71
C VAL A 140 -3.19 9.10 -8.48
N MET A 141 -2.15 9.93 -8.63
CA MET A 141 -1.57 10.71 -7.54
C MET A 141 -2.62 11.51 -6.80
N LEU A 142 -3.54 12.19 -7.47
CA LEU A 142 -4.51 13.07 -6.80
C LEU A 142 -5.87 12.39 -6.58
N THR A 143 -6.54 11.96 -7.63
CA THR A 143 -7.95 11.56 -7.52
C THR A 143 -8.10 10.22 -6.81
N GLN A 144 -7.31 9.22 -7.21
CA GLN A 144 -7.45 7.86 -6.68
C GLN A 144 -6.97 7.79 -5.22
N THR A 145 -5.75 8.27 -4.93
CA THR A 145 -5.23 8.25 -3.54
C THR A 145 -6.14 8.99 -2.56
N MET A 146 -6.71 10.15 -2.94
CA MET A 146 -7.62 10.88 -2.06
C MET A 146 -8.95 10.16 -1.87
N SER A 147 -9.42 9.40 -2.88
CA SER A 147 -10.59 8.54 -2.74
C SER A 147 -10.33 7.43 -1.72
N ASP A 148 -9.17 6.78 -1.81
CA ASP A 148 -8.79 5.70 -0.89
C ASP A 148 -8.55 6.19 0.54
N ILE A 149 -7.93 7.36 0.71
CA ILE A 149 -7.80 8.01 2.02
C ILE A 149 -9.17 8.24 2.64
N ARG A 150 -10.14 8.77 1.88
CA ARG A 150 -11.51 8.98 2.39
C ARG A 150 -12.21 7.67 2.73
N LYS A 151 -12.04 6.65 1.89
CA LYS A 151 -12.57 5.29 2.11
C LYS A 151 -12.04 4.72 3.43
N LEU A 152 -10.72 4.72 3.62
CA LEU A 152 -10.07 4.26 4.84
C LEU A 152 -10.50 5.05 6.09
N ALA A 153 -10.65 6.37 5.97
CA ALA A 153 -11.09 7.23 7.08
C ALA A 153 -12.59 7.08 7.41
N SER A 154 -13.38 6.47 6.52
CA SER A 154 -14.83 6.31 6.71
C SER A 154 -15.20 4.99 7.41
N GLU A 155 -14.23 4.10 7.67
CA GLU A 155 -14.47 2.78 8.26
C GLU A 155 -14.31 2.82 9.80
N PRO A 156 -15.40 2.82 10.58
CA PRO A 156 -15.36 3.09 12.03
C PRO A 156 -14.67 1.99 12.86
N GLU A 157 -14.53 0.78 12.31
CA GLU A 157 -13.84 -0.33 12.97
C GLU A 157 -12.33 -0.37 12.66
N ILE A 158 -11.83 0.46 11.74
CA ILE A 158 -10.40 0.56 11.44
C ILE A 158 -9.79 1.62 12.34
N ALA A 159 -8.93 1.24 13.30
CA ALA A 159 -8.22 2.23 14.13
C ALA A 159 -6.86 2.62 13.54
N HIS A 160 -6.28 1.75 12.70
CA HIS A 160 -4.98 1.95 12.08
C HIS A 160 -5.10 1.75 10.57
N ALA A 161 -4.85 2.83 9.82
CA ALA A 161 -4.84 2.81 8.36
C ALA A 161 -3.64 3.56 7.81
N ALA A 162 -3.16 3.15 6.64
CA ALA A 162 -2.20 3.91 5.86
C ALA A 162 -2.43 3.70 4.35
N LEU A 163 -2.02 4.70 3.58
CA LEU A 163 -1.85 4.59 2.15
C LEU A 163 -0.37 4.33 1.85
N ILE A 164 -0.09 3.31 1.04
CA ILE A 164 1.22 3.06 0.41
C ILE A 164 1.16 3.60 -1.01
N LEU A 165 1.97 4.60 -1.31
CA LEU A 165 2.14 5.15 -2.64
C LEU A 165 3.51 4.75 -3.18
N VAL A 166 3.51 3.93 -4.23
CA VAL A 166 4.72 3.57 -4.98
C VAL A 166 4.80 4.48 -6.20
N MET A 167 5.89 5.23 -6.31
CA MET A 167 6.11 6.18 -7.39
C MET A 167 7.31 5.77 -8.23
N PHE A 168 7.14 5.70 -9.55
CA PHE A 168 8.23 5.60 -10.51
C PHE A 168 8.36 6.93 -11.25
N ASN A 169 9.55 7.53 -11.20
CA ASN A 169 9.80 8.87 -11.71
C ASN A 169 11.08 8.93 -12.54
N ALA A 170 11.18 9.95 -13.39
CA ALA A 170 12.38 10.25 -14.17
C ALA A 170 13.63 10.35 -13.30
N ASP A 171 13.51 10.92 -12.09
CA ASP A 171 14.58 11.04 -11.10
C ASP A 171 14.01 11.28 -9.69
N GLN A 172 14.88 11.27 -8.68
CA GLN A 172 14.50 11.46 -7.28
C GLN A 172 14.04 12.90 -6.96
N ALA A 173 14.48 13.90 -7.72
CA ALA A 173 14.11 15.29 -7.50
C ALA A 173 12.65 15.52 -7.89
N THR A 174 12.25 14.99 -9.04
CA THR A 174 10.87 14.94 -9.53
C THR A 174 9.97 14.20 -8.55
N ALA A 175 10.38 13.02 -8.08
CA ALA A 175 9.63 12.26 -7.07
C ALA A 175 9.38 13.06 -5.79
N SER A 176 10.40 13.79 -5.31
CA SER A 176 10.33 14.59 -4.08
C SER A 176 9.43 15.81 -4.23
N HIS A 177 9.51 16.48 -5.38
CA HIS A 177 8.64 17.60 -5.74
C HIS A 177 7.18 17.15 -5.80
N ASP A 178 6.89 16.07 -6.53
CA ASP A 178 5.54 15.59 -6.76
C ASP A 178 4.88 15.06 -5.49
N LEU A 179 5.62 14.31 -4.65
CA LEU A 179 5.12 13.85 -3.37
C LEU A 179 4.82 15.03 -2.43
N SER A 180 5.66 16.07 -2.44
CA SER A 180 5.44 17.27 -1.64
C SER A 180 4.20 18.03 -2.10
N ALA A 181 4.02 18.20 -3.41
CA ALA A 181 2.84 18.82 -4.00
C ALA A 181 1.56 18.04 -3.69
N TRP A 182 1.61 16.71 -3.79
CA TRP A 182 0.53 15.81 -3.40
C TRP A 182 0.14 15.98 -1.93
N TYR A 183 1.12 15.93 -1.03
CA TYR A 183 0.87 16.05 0.40
C TYR A 183 0.22 17.40 0.75
N GLN A 184 0.76 18.51 0.24
CA GLN A 184 0.16 19.83 0.44
C GLN A 184 -1.29 19.87 -0.06
N ARG A 185 -1.54 19.27 -1.23
CA ARG A 185 -2.88 19.21 -1.79
C ARG A 185 -3.85 18.40 -0.93
N CYS A 186 -3.40 17.31 -0.30
CA CYS A 186 -4.22 16.54 0.64
C CYS A 186 -4.57 17.37 1.89
N ILE A 187 -3.62 18.14 2.43
CA ILE A 187 -3.85 19.04 3.56
C ILE A 187 -4.85 20.16 3.19
N GLU A 188 -4.69 20.80 2.03
CA GLU A 188 -5.64 21.81 1.54
C GLU A 188 -7.08 21.28 1.42
N LYS A 189 -7.22 19.99 1.12
CA LYS A 189 -8.51 19.30 1.03
C LYS A 189 -9.03 18.80 2.36
N GLY A 190 -8.34 19.06 3.46
CA GLY A 190 -8.72 18.65 4.81
C GLY A 190 -8.71 17.14 5.01
N LEU A 191 -7.86 16.41 4.27
CA LEU A 191 -7.75 14.96 4.46
C LEU A 191 -7.02 14.64 5.76
N PRO A 192 -7.48 13.63 6.53
CA PRO A 192 -6.94 13.32 7.85
C PRO A 192 -5.69 12.46 7.70
N ILE A 193 -4.56 13.04 7.31
CA ILE A 193 -3.32 12.31 7.06
C ILE A 193 -2.11 12.87 7.81
N SER A 194 -1.14 12.01 8.10
CA SER A 194 0.20 12.41 8.56
C SER A 194 1.12 12.77 7.39
N ALA A 195 2.27 13.37 7.68
CA ALA A 195 3.35 13.48 6.70
C ALA A 195 3.85 12.09 6.26
N PRO A 196 4.18 11.89 4.98
CA PRO A 196 4.63 10.59 4.48
C PRO A 196 6.03 10.22 5.01
N ILE A 197 6.18 8.96 5.43
CA ILE A 197 7.49 8.33 5.64
C ILE A 197 7.94 7.75 4.30
N THR A 198 9.18 8.00 3.91
CA THR A 198 9.63 7.71 2.54
C THR A 198 10.93 6.92 2.50
N GLN A 199 11.02 6.01 1.54
CA GLN A 199 12.23 5.31 1.14
C GLN A 199 12.41 5.45 -0.37
N ARG A 200 13.65 5.61 -0.82
CA ARG A 200 13.97 5.87 -2.24
C ARG A 200 15.17 5.06 -2.66
N PHE A 201 15.14 4.59 -3.91
CA PHE A 201 16.27 3.93 -4.55
C PHE A 201 16.24 4.16 -6.06
N THR A 202 17.39 3.96 -6.70
CA THR A 202 17.51 4.05 -8.16
C THR A 202 17.14 2.72 -8.80
N ILE A 203 16.52 2.79 -9.97
CA ILE A 203 16.28 1.63 -10.85
C ILE A 203 16.99 1.86 -12.18
N THR A 204 17.29 0.78 -12.89
CA THR A 204 17.84 0.85 -14.25
C THR A 204 16.78 1.43 -15.18
N ASP A 205 17.09 2.58 -15.78
CA ASP A 205 16.19 3.26 -16.70
C ASP A 205 16.05 2.48 -18.02
N ARG A 206 14.85 1.96 -18.26
CA ARG A 206 14.47 1.25 -19.49
C ARG A 206 13.37 1.95 -20.27
N ILE A 207 12.50 2.69 -19.56
CA ILE A 207 11.28 3.27 -20.11
C ILE A 207 11.05 4.72 -19.68
N GLY A 208 12.06 5.40 -19.12
CA GLY A 208 12.00 6.81 -18.73
C GLY A 208 11.87 7.05 -17.22
N ASN A 209 11.80 6.00 -16.39
CA ASN A 209 11.87 6.13 -14.93
C ASN A 209 13.22 5.60 -14.43
N SER A 210 13.93 6.39 -13.62
CA SER A 210 15.20 6.00 -13.00
C SER A 210 15.14 5.96 -11.46
N ALA A 211 14.03 6.37 -10.87
CA ALA A 211 13.84 6.41 -9.43
C ALA A 211 12.54 5.71 -9.02
N CYS A 212 12.61 4.94 -7.94
CA CYS A 212 11.45 4.42 -7.22
C CYS A 212 11.37 5.08 -5.84
N THR A 213 10.19 5.58 -5.48
CA THR A 213 9.88 6.09 -4.14
C THR A 213 8.74 5.26 -3.55
N VAL A 214 8.92 4.75 -2.34
CA VAL A 214 7.84 4.18 -1.53
C VAL A 214 7.51 5.17 -0.43
N ALA A 215 6.25 5.63 -0.38
CA ALA A 215 5.75 6.54 0.63
C ALA A 215 4.62 5.89 1.43
N LEU A 216 4.76 5.83 2.75
CA LEU A 216 3.71 5.42 3.69
C LEU A 216 3.11 6.65 4.34
N THR A 217 1.80 6.82 4.19
CA THR A 217 1.06 7.94 4.77
C THR A 217 -0.04 7.42 5.69
N ARG A 218 0.05 7.72 6.99
CA ARG A 218 -1.01 7.35 7.94
C ARG A 218 -2.30 8.11 7.63
N VAL A 219 -3.41 7.38 7.74
CA VAL A 219 -4.77 7.94 7.68
C VAL A 219 -5.34 7.90 9.10
N HIS A 220 -5.70 9.08 9.61
CA HIS A 220 -6.31 9.24 10.93
C HIS A 220 -7.83 9.04 10.82
N GLN A 221 -8.38 8.39 11.82
CA GLN A 221 -9.83 8.27 11.97
C GLN A 221 -10.40 9.59 12.49
N SER A 222 -11.58 9.94 11.99
CA SER A 222 -12.30 11.19 12.34
C SER A 222 -13.10 11.04 13.63
#